data_AF-A0A6L8U3G5-F1
#
_entry.id   AF-A0A6L8U3G5-F1
#
_cell.length_a   1.000
_cell.length_b   1.000
_cell.length_c   1.000
_cell.angle_alpha   90.00
_cell.angle_beta   90.00
_cell.angle_gamma   90.00
#
_symmetry.space_group_name_H-M   'P 1'
#
loop_
_entity.id
_entity.type
_entity.pdbx_description
1 polymer ?
#
loop_
_entity_poly.entity_id
_entity_poly.type
_entity_poly.pdbx_seq_one_letter_code
_entity_poly.pdbx_strand_id
1 'polypeptide(L)'
;MNRLERGCYFDLIQAQRKFHGFTVEQARKILGTDFESCWPAIEMILMRREDGIYYIEWLKLSEDKRAKNSERQRKRIQDYWDNKKQEKPVSGNTVVLPRNNHGITVDIPKIENENENIEIEIKKGVQGEEKEKEKGKKKKPELNLDFISPEYGAAFNSWLLYKAGRGEKYKTQDSLKAAYDRLVELSCKDPPTALAIVKQSMANNWAGLFSLKSDTRSSRTGLKKFRNSDVTEYTDRID
;
A
#
# COMPACT_ATOMS: atom_id res chain seq x y z
N MET A 1 13.66 27.60 -8.82
CA MET A 1 12.92 28.17 -7.67
C MET A 1 13.77 28.30 -6.43
N ASN A 2 13.79 29.50 -5.84
CA ASN A 2 14.36 29.82 -4.53
C ASN A 2 13.44 29.32 -3.38
N ARG A 3 13.85 29.50 -2.11
CA ARG A 3 13.09 28.99 -0.95
C ARG A 3 11.69 29.63 -0.82
N LEU A 4 11.58 30.93 -1.06
CA LEU A 4 10.32 31.67 -0.97
C LEU A 4 9.34 31.20 -2.05
N GLU A 5 9.82 31.07 -3.29
CA GLU A 5 9.05 30.58 -4.44
C GLU A 5 8.56 29.14 -4.22
N ARG A 6 9.38 28.28 -3.60
CA ARG A 6 8.93 26.92 -3.24
C ARG A 6 7.79 26.95 -2.23
N GLY A 7 7.87 27.82 -1.22
CA GLY A 7 6.79 28.02 -0.24
C GLY A 7 5.50 28.44 -0.92
N CYS A 8 5.57 29.51 -1.72
CA CYS A 8 4.45 30.01 -2.51
C CYS A 8 3.86 28.94 -3.44
N TYR A 9 4.70 28.12 -4.07
CA TYR A 9 4.24 27.00 -4.89
C TYR A 9 3.47 25.94 -4.10
N PHE A 10 3.90 25.61 -2.87
CA PHE A 10 3.17 24.69 -2.00
C PHE A 10 1.80 25.23 -1.58
N ASP A 11 1.67 26.53 -1.36
CA ASP A 11 0.38 27.15 -1.04
C ASP A 11 -0.58 27.07 -2.22
N LEU A 12 -0.08 27.25 -3.45
CA LEU A 12 -0.86 27.06 -4.66
C LEU A 12 -1.26 25.60 -4.91
N ILE A 13 -0.41 24.62 -4.55
CA ILE A 13 -0.79 23.20 -4.55
C ILE A 13 -2.00 22.95 -3.63
N GLN A 14 -1.97 23.53 -2.43
CA GLN A 14 -3.07 23.38 -1.47
C GLN A 14 -4.34 24.05 -1.97
N ALA A 15 -4.21 25.23 -2.60
CA ALA A 15 -5.35 25.93 -3.18
C ALA A 15 -5.97 25.15 -4.35
N GLN A 16 -5.16 24.62 -5.27
CA GLN A 16 -5.67 23.81 -6.38
C GLN A 16 -6.44 22.58 -5.89
N ARG A 17 -6.03 21.95 -4.78
CA ARG A 17 -6.78 20.83 -4.18
C ARG A 17 -8.18 21.19 -3.71
N LYS A 18 -8.43 22.46 -3.44
CA LYS A 18 -9.74 22.98 -2.99
C LYS A 18 -10.57 23.50 -4.15
N PHE A 19 -9.94 24.16 -5.12
CA PHE A 19 -10.63 24.89 -6.19
C PHE A 19 -10.53 24.23 -7.58
N HIS A 20 -9.73 23.17 -7.72
CA HIS A 20 -9.46 22.45 -8.97
C HIS A 20 -8.83 23.30 -10.09
N GLY A 21 -8.13 24.35 -9.66
CA GLY A 21 -7.49 25.38 -10.48
C GLY A 21 -7.64 26.73 -9.77
N PHE A 22 -6.99 27.75 -10.29
CA PHE A 22 -7.14 29.10 -9.75
C PHE A 22 -6.86 30.17 -10.82
N THR A 23 -7.50 31.33 -10.70
CA THR A 23 -7.20 32.51 -11.53
C THR A 23 -5.99 33.27 -10.98
N VAL A 24 -5.46 34.22 -11.75
CA VAL A 24 -4.37 35.11 -11.29
C VAL A 24 -4.79 35.91 -10.05
N GLU A 25 -6.04 36.37 -10.00
CA GLU A 25 -6.56 37.12 -8.84
C GLU A 25 -6.62 36.24 -7.59
N GLN A 26 -7.02 34.97 -7.74
CA GLN A 26 -7.01 34.01 -6.66
C GLN A 26 -5.58 33.72 -6.20
N ALA A 27 -4.63 33.55 -7.13
CA ALA A 27 -3.22 33.37 -6.78
C ALA A 27 -2.66 34.59 -6.04
N ARG A 28 -3.00 35.81 -6.46
CA ARG A 28 -2.64 37.05 -5.74
C ARG A 28 -3.21 37.09 -4.33
N LYS A 29 -4.44 36.61 -4.14
CA LYS A 29 -5.06 36.51 -2.81
C LYS A 29 -4.39 35.45 -1.92
N ILE A 30 -3.94 34.34 -2.51
CA ILE A 30 -3.29 33.23 -1.78
C ILE A 30 -1.87 33.62 -1.36
N LEU A 31 -1.10 34.22 -2.27
CA LEU A 31 0.31 34.57 -2.05
C LEU A 31 0.49 35.92 -1.34
N GLY A 32 -0.52 36.78 -1.36
CA GLY A 32 -0.50 38.07 -0.68
C GLY A 32 0.66 38.95 -1.13
N THR A 33 1.49 39.38 -0.18
CA THR A 33 2.66 40.25 -0.43
C THR A 33 3.72 39.60 -1.30
N ASP A 34 3.80 38.28 -1.27
CA ASP A 34 4.86 37.52 -1.97
C ASP A 34 4.53 37.29 -3.44
N PHE A 35 3.32 37.65 -3.88
CA PHE A 35 2.84 37.46 -5.24
C PHE A 35 3.80 38.07 -6.26
N GLU A 36 4.09 39.37 -6.18
CA GLU A 36 4.88 40.06 -7.20
C GLU A 36 6.32 39.51 -7.28
N SER A 37 6.87 39.02 -6.17
CA SER A 37 8.22 38.45 -6.12
C SER A 37 8.30 37.03 -6.66
N CYS A 38 7.26 36.21 -6.45
CA CYS A 38 7.29 34.77 -6.76
C CYS A 38 6.51 34.40 -8.02
N TRP A 39 5.50 35.19 -8.37
CA TRP A 39 4.58 34.89 -9.47
C TRP A 39 5.28 34.69 -10.82
N PRO A 40 6.25 35.52 -11.24
CA PRO A 40 6.91 35.32 -12.54
C PRO A 40 7.60 33.95 -12.66
N ALA A 41 8.23 33.47 -11.58
CA ALA A 41 8.89 32.17 -11.56
C ALA A 41 7.89 31.00 -11.51
N ILE A 42 6.79 31.17 -10.78
CA ILE A 42 5.76 30.14 -10.64
C ILE A 42 4.90 30.05 -11.91
N GLU A 43 4.55 31.17 -12.53
CA GLU A 43 3.74 31.21 -13.74
C GLU A 43 4.34 30.38 -14.87
N MET A 44 5.68 30.37 -15.01
CA MET A 44 6.37 29.56 -16.02
C MET A 44 6.14 28.05 -15.91
N ILE A 45 5.83 27.54 -14.71
CA ILE A 45 5.66 26.10 -14.48
C ILE A 45 4.19 25.68 -14.43
N LEU A 46 3.27 26.64 -14.37
CA LEU A 46 1.84 26.38 -14.34
C LEU A 46 1.31 26.25 -15.77
N MET A 47 0.33 25.37 -15.96
CA MET A 47 -0.42 25.32 -17.22
C MET A 47 -1.61 26.24 -17.15
N ARG A 48 -1.85 26.98 -18.22
CA ARG A 48 -2.98 27.89 -18.38
C ARG A 48 -3.99 27.30 -19.37
N ARG A 49 -5.26 27.28 -18.99
CA ARG A 49 -6.38 26.96 -19.88
C ARG A 49 -6.87 28.22 -20.61
N GLU A 50 -7.66 28.01 -21.67
CA GLU A 50 -8.29 29.07 -22.48
C GLU A 50 -9.19 30.01 -21.64
N ASP A 51 -9.74 29.51 -20.55
CA ASP A 51 -10.56 30.23 -19.57
C ASP A 51 -9.76 31.13 -18.60
N GLY A 52 -8.42 31.16 -18.72
CA GLY A 52 -7.55 31.92 -17.82
C GLY A 52 -7.30 31.24 -16.46
N ILE A 53 -7.69 29.98 -16.30
CA ILE A 53 -7.43 29.19 -15.08
C ILE A 53 -6.05 28.54 -15.17
N TYR A 54 -5.25 28.75 -14.12
CA TYR A 54 -3.97 28.10 -13.92
C TYR A 54 -4.15 26.81 -13.12
N TYR A 55 -3.38 25.79 -13.48
CA TYR A 55 -3.32 24.55 -12.74
C TYR A 55 -1.98 23.84 -12.95
N ILE A 56 -1.65 22.99 -11.99
CA ILE A 56 -0.51 22.10 -11.98
C ILE A 56 -0.98 20.76 -12.58
N GLU A 57 -0.38 20.36 -13.70
CA GLU A 57 -0.81 19.19 -14.49
C GLU A 57 -0.72 17.88 -13.69
N TRP A 58 0.43 17.60 -13.07
CA TRP A 58 0.63 16.38 -12.30
C TRP A 58 -0.36 16.26 -11.13
N LEU A 59 -0.76 17.39 -10.55
CA LEU A 59 -1.69 17.44 -9.44
C LEU A 59 -3.12 17.13 -9.90
N LYS A 60 -3.51 17.65 -11.07
CA LYS A 60 -4.80 17.33 -11.70
C LYS A 60 -4.91 15.84 -12.02
N LEU A 61 -3.87 15.24 -12.62
CA LEU A 61 -3.83 13.79 -12.88
C LEU A 61 -3.96 12.96 -11.59
N SER A 62 -3.36 13.42 -10.49
CA SER A 62 -3.47 12.78 -9.17
C SER A 62 -4.89 12.89 -8.58
N GLU A 63 -5.55 14.04 -8.76
CA GLU A 63 -6.96 14.23 -8.38
C GLU A 63 -7.89 13.33 -9.18
N ASP A 64 -7.73 13.28 -10.49
CA ASP A 64 -8.54 12.45 -11.38
C ASP A 64 -8.41 10.96 -11.04
N LYS A 65 -7.18 10.50 -10.72
CA LYS A 65 -6.96 9.12 -10.24
C LYS A 65 -7.72 8.84 -8.94
N ARG A 66 -7.67 9.76 -7.98
CA ARG A 66 -8.38 9.61 -6.70
C ARG A 66 -9.90 9.67 -6.88
N ALA A 67 -10.39 10.55 -7.74
CA ALA A 67 -11.81 10.66 -8.07
C ALA A 67 -12.32 9.36 -8.72
N LYS A 68 -11.60 8.83 -9.72
CA LYS A 68 -11.92 7.54 -10.35
C LYS A 68 -11.94 6.39 -9.35
N ASN A 69 -10.97 6.33 -8.44
CA ASN A 69 -10.96 5.30 -7.40
C ASN A 69 -12.16 5.43 -6.44
N SER A 70 -12.48 6.65 -6.02
CA SER A 70 -13.66 6.92 -5.19
C SER A 70 -14.96 6.54 -5.89
N GLU A 71 -15.09 6.85 -7.17
CA GLU A 71 -16.27 6.50 -7.97
C GLU A 71 -16.41 4.98 -8.14
N ARG A 72 -15.31 4.27 -8.43
CA ARG A 72 -15.29 2.80 -8.46
C ARG A 72 -15.73 2.21 -7.13
N GLN A 73 -15.26 2.77 -6.02
CA GLN A 73 -15.65 2.32 -4.69
C GLN A 73 -17.14 2.57 -4.42
N ARG A 74 -17.67 3.75 -4.79
CA ARG A 74 -19.10 4.07 -4.68
C ARG A 74 -19.96 3.10 -5.50
N LYS A 75 -19.59 2.86 -6.76
CA LYS A 75 -20.28 1.91 -7.65
C LYS A 75 -20.31 0.50 -7.06
N ARG A 76 -19.16 -0.03 -6.60
CA ARG A 76 -19.10 -1.35 -5.96
C ARG A 76 -20.03 -1.47 -4.74
N ILE A 77 -20.09 -0.42 -3.91
CA ILE A 77 -20.98 -0.39 -2.75
C ILE A 77 -22.43 -0.37 -3.21
N GLN A 78 -22.77 0.44 -4.21
CA GLN A 78 -24.11 0.51 -4.77
C GLN A 78 -24.54 -0.83 -5.36
N ASP A 79 -23.71 -1.45 -6.21
CA ASP A 79 -23.95 -2.76 -6.81
C ASP A 79 -24.17 -3.85 -5.72
N TYR A 80 -23.37 -3.81 -4.64
CA TYR A 80 -23.54 -4.71 -3.50
C TYR A 80 -24.93 -4.55 -2.86
N TRP A 81 -25.36 -3.32 -2.58
CA TRP A 81 -26.66 -3.06 -1.95
C TRP A 81 -27.83 -3.36 -2.89
N ASP A 82 -27.67 -3.12 -4.19
CA ASP A 82 -28.70 -3.42 -5.18
C ASP A 82 -28.88 -4.93 -5.35
N ASN A 83 -27.80 -5.71 -5.37
CA ASN A 83 -27.86 -7.18 -5.36
C ASN A 83 -28.53 -7.71 -4.08
N LYS A 84 -28.17 -7.15 -2.91
CA LYS A 84 -28.76 -7.55 -1.62
C LYS A 84 -30.26 -7.27 -1.52
N LYS A 85 -30.76 -6.24 -2.20
CA LYS A 85 -32.21 -5.96 -2.30
C LYS A 85 -32.94 -6.96 -3.21
N GLN A 86 -32.24 -7.55 -4.18
CA GLN A 86 -32.82 -8.51 -5.13
C GLN A 86 -32.85 -9.94 -4.57
N GLU A 87 -32.08 -10.24 -3.52
CA GLU A 87 -32.18 -11.51 -2.79
C GLU A 87 -33.52 -11.56 -2.02
N LYS A 88 -34.42 -12.46 -2.43
CA LYS A 88 -35.66 -12.74 -1.68
C LYS A 88 -35.30 -13.25 -0.27
N PRO A 89 -36.03 -12.84 0.80
CA PRO A 89 -35.81 -13.39 2.13
C PRO A 89 -36.06 -14.90 2.08
N VAL A 90 -35.05 -15.68 2.43
CA VAL A 90 -35.20 -17.13 2.60
C VAL A 90 -36.17 -17.34 3.77
N SER A 91 -37.30 -18.00 3.47
CA SER A 91 -38.27 -18.46 4.45
C SER A 91 -37.58 -19.33 5.51
N GLY A 92 -37.37 -18.79 6.70
CA GLY A 92 -36.89 -19.53 7.87
C GLY A 92 -36.52 -18.57 9.00
N ASN A 93 -37.29 -18.62 10.09
CA ASN A 93 -37.13 -17.84 11.32
C ASN A 93 -35.67 -17.75 11.81
N THR A 94 -34.95 -16.71 11.40
CA THR A 94 -33.77 -16.22 12.10
C THR A 94 -33.86 -14.71 12.18
N VAL A 95 -34.24 -14.22 13.36
CA VAL A 95 -34.09 -12.81 13.70
C VAL A 95 -32.59 -12.55 13.83
N VAL A 96 -31.94 -12.15 12.74
CA VAL A 96 -30.56 -11.69 12.78
C VAL A 96 -30.57 -10.28 13.36
N LEU A 97 -30.39 -10.19 14.68
CA LEU A 97 -30.08 -8.93 15.34
C LEU A 97 -28.83 -8.32 14.68
N PRO A 98 -28.82 -7.02 14.33
CA PRO A 98 -27.59 -6.36 13.93
C PRO A 98 -26.63 -6.42 15.11
N ARG A 99 -25.50 -7.10 14.92
CA ARG A 99 -24.47 -7.21 15.95
C ARG A 99 -23.82 -5.82 16.06
N ASN A 100 -24.18 -5.08 17.10
CA ASN A 100 -23.56 -3.80 17.47
C ASN A 100 -22.14 -4.08 17.96
N ASN A 101 -21.21 -4.44 17.07
CA ASN A 101 -19.80 -4.60 17.42
C ASN A 101 -19.12 -3.23 17.32
N HIS A 102 -18.86 -2.63 18.48
CA HIS A 102 -17.78 -1.66 18.66
C HIS A 102 -16.45 -2.34 18.30
N GLY A 103 -16.12 -2.31 17.02
CA GLY A 103 -14.93 -2.87 16.43
C GLY A 103 -15.07 -2.73 14.93
N ILE A 104 -14.65 -1.57 14.42
CA ILE A 104 -14.81 -1.12 13.02
C ILE A 104 -14.29 -2.22 12.07
N THR A 105 -15.19 -3.09 11.61
CA THR A 105 -15.06 -3.82 10.36
C THR A 105 -16.06 -3.21 9.41
N VAL A 106 -15.66 -2.10 8.81
CA VAL A 106 -16.23 -1.75 7.51
C VAL A 106 -15.76 -2.90 6.61
N ASP A 107 -16.66 -3.72 6.09
CA ASP A 107 -16.33 -4.64 4.99
C ASP A 107 -16.02 -3.76 3.77
N ILE A 108 -14.80 -3.23 3.74
CA ILE A 108 -14.25 -2.50 2.61
C ILE A 108 -13.96 -3.57 1.55
N PRO A 109 -14.62 -3.53 0.38
CA PRO A 109 -14.28 -4.45 -0.70
C PRO A 109 -12.79 -4.30 -1.01
N LYS A 110 -12.03 -5.40 -0.95
CA LYS A 110 -10.58 -5.45 -1.23
C LYS A 110 -10.25 -4.53 -2.42
N ILE A 111 -9.59 -3.42 -2.15
CA ILE A 111 -8.98 -2.56 -3.16
C ILE A 111 -7.77 -3.35 -3.66
N GLU A 112 -7.90 -4.03 -4.80
CA GLU A 112 -6.72 -4.43 -5.57
C GLU A 112 -6.05 -3.12 -6.04
N ASN A 113 -5.00 -2.70 -5.34
CA ASN A 113 -4.13 -1.59 -5.77
C ASN A 113 -3.39 -2.03 -7.05
N GLU A 114 -3.96 -1.74 -8.21
CA GLU A 114 -3.23 -1.62 -9.47
C GLU A 114 -2.40 -0.33 -9.41
N ASN A 115 -1.24 -0.41 -8.77
CA ASN A 115 -0.18 0.57 -9.00
C ASN A 115 0.34 0.34 -10.43
N GLU A 116 -0.32 0.96 -11.40
CA GLU A 116 0.26 1.18 -12.73
C GLU A 116 1.42 2.17 -12.57
N ASN A 117 2.64 1.65 -12.77
CA ASN A 117 3.81 2.41 -13.17
C ASN A 117 3.39 3.42 -14.26
N ILE A 118 3.54 4.71 -14.00
CA ILE A 118 3.65 5.69 -15.07
C ILE A 118 5.12 5.63 -15.51
N GLU A 119 5.41 4.87 -16.56
CA GLU A 119 6.57 5.15 -17.40
C GLU A 119 6.27 6.47 -18.13
N ILE A 120 7.05 7.51 -17.83
CA ILE A 120 7.00 8.77 -18.58
C ILE A 120 7.82 8.55 -19.85
N GLU A 121 7.14 8.12 -20.91
CA GLU A 121 7.69 8.19 -22.27
C GLU A 121 7.55 9.62 -22.80
N ILE A 122 8.67 10.31 -22.95
CA ILE A 122 8.77 11.58 -23.68
C ILE A 122 8.51 11.29 -25.16
N LYS A 123 7.34 11.64 -25.68
CA LYS A 123 7.03 11.58 -27.11
C LYS A 123 7.41 12.87 -27.83
N LYS A 124 8.33 12.78 -28.80
CA LYS A 124 8.33 13.63 -29.99
C LYS A 124 7.61 12.90 -31.12
N GLY A 125 6.52 13.50 -31.61
CA GLY A 125 6.21 13.56 -33.05
C GLY A 125 5.28 12.52 -33.68
N VAL A 126 4.04 13.00 -33.96
CA VAL A 126 3.30 12.91 -35.26
C VAL A 126 2.57 11.60 -35.68
N GLN A 127 1.26 11.82 -35.95
CA GLN A 127 0.27 11.14 -36.84
C GLN A 127 -0.30 9.75 -36.52
N GLY A 128 -1.60 9.76 -36.18
CA GLY A 128 -2.69 9.14 -36.96
C GLY A 128 -2.72 7.61 -37.11
N GLU A 129 -3.69 6.98 -36.45
CA GLU A 129 -4.70 6.08 -37.05
C GLU A 129 -5.53 5.39 -35.95
N GLU A 130 -6.86 5.48 -36.09
CA GLU A 130 -7.84 4.76 -35.28
C GLU A 130 -7.77 3.26 -35.60
N LYS A 131 -7.50 2.42 -34.58
CA LYS A 131 -7.90 1.02 -34.57
C LYS A 131 -8.40 0.60 -33.19
N GLU A 132 -9.70 0.33 -33.17
CA GLU A 132 -10.47 -0.38 -32.17
C GLU A 132 -9.73 -1.68 -31.77
N LYS A 133 -9.43 -1.87 -30.48
CA LYS A 133 -8.84 -3.11 -29.96
C LYS A 133 -9.77 -3.75 -28.94
N GLU A 134 -10.30 -4.89 -29.35
CA GLU A 134 -11.00 -5.86 -28.51
C GLU A 134 -10.21 -6.18 -27.24
N LYS A 135 -10.92 -6.19 -26.11
CA LYS A 135 -10.40 -6.60 -24.80
C LYS A 135 -10.18 -8.11 -24.77
N GLY A 136 -8.99 -8.54 -25.17
CA GLY A 136 -8.47 -9.86 -24.82
C GLY A 136 -8.27 -9.98 -23.31
N LYS A 137 -9.08 -10.79 -22.63
CA LYS A 137 -8.85 -11.24 -21.25
C LYS A 137 -7.48 -11.92 -21.17
N LYS A 138 -6.42 -11.20 -20.77
CA LYS A 138 -5.14 -11.82 -20.38
C LYS A 138 -5.41 -12.68 -19.14
N LYS A 139 -5.43 -14.00 -19.32
CA LYS A 139 -5.44 -14.98 -18.22
C LYS A 139 -4.20 -14.69 -17.35
N LYS A 140 -4.41 -14.52 -16.04
CA LYS A 140 -3.33 -14.36 -15.06
C LYS A 140 -2.43 -15.61 -15.16
N PRO A 141 -1.10 -15.49 -15.00
CA PRO A 141 -0.25 -16.67 -14.90
C PRO A 141 -0.70 -17.49 -13.69
N GLU A 142 -1.20 -18.69 -13.94
CA GLU A 142 -1.49 -19.66 -12.90
C GLU A 142 -0.14 -20.09 -12.30
N LEU A 143 0.02 -19.99 -10.98
CA LEU A 143 1.23 -20.41 -10.30
C LEU A 143 1.23 -21.94 -10.24
N ASN A 144 2.31 -22.56 -10.70
CA ASN A 144 2.44 -24.02 -10.69
C ASN A 144 2.77 -24.48 -9.26
N LEU A 145 1.99 -25.42 -8.72
CA LEU A 145 2.19 -25.98 -7.38
C LEU A 145 2.90 -27.34 -7.38
N ASP A 146 3.28 -27.84 -8.56
CA ASP A 146 3.82 -29.19 -8.78
C ASP A 146 5.18 -29.43 -8.08
N PHE A 147 5.87 -28.37 -7.69
CA PHE A 147 7.16 -28.48 -6.99
C PHE A 147 7.02 -28.79 -5.49
N ILE A 148 5.80 -28.76 -4.94
CA ILE A 148 5.53 -29.03 -3.53
C ILE A 148 5.51 -30.54 -3.31
N SER A 149 6.39 -31.03 -2.45
CA SER A 149 6.37 -32.45 -2.07
C SER A 149 5.03 -32.79 -1.39
N PRO A 150 4.42 -33.95 -1.69
CA PRO A 150 3.14 -34.37 -1.11
C PRO A 150 3.10 -34.29 0.42
N GLU A 151 4.24 -34.56 1.08
CA GLU A 151 4.38 -34.52 2.54
C GLU A 151 4.21 -33.11 3.13
N TYR A 152 4.61 -32.07 2.38
CA TYR A 152 4.56 -30.68 2.80
C TYR A 152 3.29 -29.97 2.31
N GLY A 153 2.52 -30.61 1.41
CA GLY A 153 1.32 -30.05 0.81
C GLY A 153 0.33 -29.54 1.85
N ALA A 154 0.07 -30.31 2.92
CA ALA A 154 -0.86 -29.92 3.97
C ALA A 154 -0.42 -28.64 4.72
N ALA A 155 0.87 -28.56 5.09
CA ALA A 155 1.42 -27.41 5.80
C ALA A 155 1.46 -26.17 4.91
N PHE A 156 1.96 -26.32 3.68
CA PHE A 156 2.11 -25.19 2.75
C PHE A 156 0.76 -24.68 2.23
N ASN A 157 -0.21 -25.56 1.96
CA ASN A 157 -1.57 -25.13 1.60
C ASN A 157 -2.25 -24.35 2.74
N SER A 158 -2.06 -24.78 3.99
CA SER A 158 -2.55 -24.04 5.16
C SER A 158 -1.96 -22.63 5.23
N TRP A 159 -0.67 -22.49 4.91
CA TRP A 159 0.00 -21.19 4.82
C TRP A 159 -0.55 -20.32 3.68
N LEU A 160 -0.77 -20.89 2.49
CA LEU A 160 -1.34 -20.17 1.35
C LEU A 160 -2.77 -19.68 1.62
N LEU A 161 -3.60 -20.52 2.26
CA LEU A 161 -4.95 -20.14 2.67
C LEU A 161 -4.93 -18.98 3.67
N TYR A 162 -4.03 -19.02 4.65
CA TYR A 162 -3.85 -17.92 5.60
C TYR A 162 -3.47 -16.60 4.91
N LYS A 163 -2.50 -16.64 3.97
CA LYS A 163 -2.09 -15.46 3.19
C LYS A 163 -3.24 -14.94 2.31
N ALA A 164 -3.98 -15.82 1.66
CA ALA A 164 -5.14 -15.47 0.83
C ALA A 164 -6.26 -14.80 1.66
N GLY A 165 -6.53 -15.30 2.87
CA GLY A 165 -7.44 -14.68 3.83
C GLY A 165 -7.07 -13.23 4.12
N ARG A 166 -5.76 -12.97 4.32
CA ARG A 166 -5.20 -11.61 4.52
C ARG A 166 -5.09 -10.76 3.25
N GLY A 167 -5.44 -11.30 2.08
CA GLY A 167 -5.30 -10.60 0.79
C GLY A 167 -3.86 -10.52 0.30
N GLU A 168 -2.96 -11.28 0.90
CA GLU A 168 -1.56 -11.37 0.50
C GLU A 168 -1.39 -12.56 -0.45
N LYS A 169 -0.74 -12.34 -1.60
CA LYS A 169 -0.47 -13.39 -2.59
C LYS A 169 0.94 -13.28 -3.12
N TYR A 170 1.55 -14.43 -3.41
CA TYR A 170 2.82 -14.49 -4.12
C TYR A 170 2.60 -14.04 -5.57
N LYS A 171 3.45 -13.13 -6.05
CA LYS A 171 3.30 -12.51 -7.38
C LYS A 171 4.05 -13.29 -8.47
N THR A 172 5.14 -13.95 -8.09
CA THR A 172 6.02 -14.68 -9.00
C THR A 172 6.21 -16.12 -8.52
N GLN A 173 6.46 -17.03 -9.45
CA GLN A 173 6.79 -18.42 -9.15
C GLN A 173 8.01 -18.52 -8.23
N ASP A 174 9.03 -17.69 -8.47
CA ASP A 174 10.25 -17.66 -7.65
C ASP A 174 9.95 -17.30 -6.19
N SER A 175 9.04 -16.36 -5.94
CA SER A 175 8.65 -15.98 -4.58
C SER A 175 7.88 -17.08 -3.85
N LEU A 176 7.09 -17.86 -4.59
CA LEU A 176 6.35 -19.00 -4.06
C LEU A 176 7.32 -20.15 -3.73
N LYS A 177 8.26 -20.43 -4.63
CA LYS A 177 9.31 -21.43 -4.43
C LYS A 177 10.21 -21.08 -3.25
N ALA A 178 10.67 -19.83 -3.15
CA ALA A 178 11.46 -19.36 -2.03
C ALA A 178 10.74 -19.50 -0.67
N ALA A 179 9.43 -19.29 -0.64
CA ALA A 179 8.64 -19.49 0.58
C ALA A 179 8.55 -20.97 0.99
N TYR A 180 8.43 -21.87 0.02
CA TYR A 180 8.46 -23.31 0.24
C TYR A 180 9.83 -23.80 0.69
N ASP A 181 10.90 -23.40 -0.01
CA ASP A 181 12.27 -23.75 0.34
C ASP A 181 12.57 -23.28 1.77
N ARG A 182 12.13 -22.07 2.13
CA ARG A 182 12.26 -21.54 3.48
C ARG A 182 11.51 -22.36 4.53
N LEU A 183 10.33 -22.87 4.21
CA LEU A 183 9.57 -23.74 5.12
C LEU A 183 10.33 -25.05 5.37
N VAL A 184 10.85 -25.67 4.31
CA VAL A 184 11.62 -26.93 4.38
C VAL A 184 12.93 -26.75 5.14
N GLU A 185 13.62 -25.63 4.95
CA GLU A 185 14.81 -25.26 5.72
C GLU A 185 14.50 -25.14 7.21
N LEU A 186 13.47 -24.35 7.56
CA LEU A 186 13.10 -24.10 8.95
C LEU A 186 12.58 -25.36 9.66
N SER A 187 11.98 -26.28 8.90
CA SER A 187 11.50 -27.54 9.42
C SER A 187 12.58 -28.62 9.51
N CYS A 188 13.83 -28.32 9.15
CA CYS A 188 14.93 -29.30 9.09
C CYS A 188 14.55 -30.57 8.28
N LYS A 189 13.78 -30.40 7.20
CA LYS A 189 13.22 -31.50 6.39
C LYS A 189 12.27 -32.44 7.13
N ASP A 190 11.65 -32.00 8.22
CA ASP A 190 10.62 -32.72 8.95
C ASP A 190 9.21 -32.15 8.69
N PRO A 191 8.29 -32.91 8.05
CA PRO A 191 6.92 -32.46 7.75
C PRO A 191 6.08 -32.03 8.97
N PRO A 192 6.04 -32.77 10.12
CA PRO A 192 5.27 -32.34 11.28
C PRO A 192 5.80 -31.02 11.88
N THR A 193 7.12 -30.81 11.88
CA THR A 193 7.71 -29.52 12.30
C THR A 193 7.28 -28.37 11.38
N ALA A 194 7.20 -28.59 10.06
CA ALA A 194 6.71 -27.58 9.12
C ALA A 194 5.27 -27.14 9.42
N LEU A 195 4.40 -28.10 9.75
CA LEU A 195 3.02 -27.81 10.14
C LEU A 195 2.96 -26.98 11.44
N ALA A 196 3.80 -27.30 12.42
CA ALA A 196 3.89 -26.55 13.66
C ALA A 196 4.36 -25.11 13.43
N ILE A 197 5.34 -24.89 12.54
CA ILE A 197 5.83 -23.56 12.16
C ILE A 197 4.70 -22.73 11.56
N VAL A 198 3.96 -23.30 10.61
CA VAL A 198 2.82 -22.61 9.98
C VAL A 198 1.76 -22.25 11.01
N LYS A 199 1.40 -23.19 11.90
CA LYS A 199 0.43 -22.94 12.99
C LYS A 199 0.91 -21.83 13.93
N GLN A 200 2.19 -21.83 14.32
CA GLN A 200 2.75 -20.78 15.17
C GLN A 200 2.71 -19.40 14.47
N SER A 201 3.10 -19.33 13.19
CA SER A 201 3.02 -18.08 12.42
C SER A 201 1.58 -17.57 12.30
N MET A 202 0.61 -18.46 12.07
CA MET A 202 -0.82 -18.12 12.00
C MET A 202 -1.34 -17.63 13.35
N ALA A 203 -1.05 -18.34 14.45
CA ALA A 203 -1.50 -17.99 15.80
C ALA A 203 -0.97 -16.62 16.25
N ASN A 204 0.27 -16.28 15.85
CA ASN A 204 0.89 -14.99 16.16
C ASN A 204 0.63 -13.90 15.10
N ASN A 205 -0.18 -14.18 14.08
CA ASN A 205 -0.50 -13.27 12.99
C ASN A 205 0.74 -12.72 12.23
N TRP A 206 1.81 -13.53 12.13
CA TRP A 206 3.05 -13.13 11.46
C TRP A 206 2.87 -13.06 9.93
N ALA A 207 3.64 -12.16 9.30
CA ALA A 207 3.65 -11.98 7.85
C ALA A 207 4.49 -13.05 7.11
N GLY A 208 5.39 -13.74 7.83
CA GLY A 208 6.33 -14.72 7.31
C GLY A 208 6.46 -15.99 8.17
N LEU A 209 7.26 -16.93 7.68
CA LEU A 209 7.58 -18.19 8.36
C LEU A 209 8.89 -18.04 9.14
N PHE A 210 8.89 -18.45 10.40
CA PHE A 210 10.02 -18.34 11.32
C PHE A 210 10.21 -19.65 12.07
N SER A 211 11.40 -19.89 12.64
CA SER A 211 11.65 -21.07 13.44
C SER A 211 10.71 -21.18 14.64
N LEU A 212 10.42 -22.41 15.06
CA LEU A 212 9.64 -22.66 16.27
C LEU A 212 10.32 -22.00 17.46
N LYS A 213 9.55 -21.34 18.32
CA LYS A 213 10.05 -20.86 19.59
C LYS A 213 10.05 -22.03 20.56
N SER A 214 11.22 -22.46 21.03
CA SER A 214 11.29 -23.35 22.18
C SER A 214 10.99 -22.53 23.44
N ASP A 215 9.99 -22.96 24.23
CA ASP A 215 9.68 -22.40 25.56
C ASP A 215 10.76 -22.71 26.62
N THR A 216 11.98 -22.99 26.19
CA THR A 216 13.15 -23.00 27.05
C THR A 216 13.35 -21.58 27.56
N ARG A 217 12.91 -21.32 28.81
CA ARG A 217 13.25 -20.16 29.65
C ARG A 217 14.78 -20.07 29.89
N SER A 218 15.55 -19.90 28.83
CA SER A 218 17.00 -19.69 28.83
C SER A 218 17.25 -18.61 27.78
N SER A 219 17.31 -17.32 28.12
CA SER A 219 18.28 -16.72 29.02
C SER A 219 17.71 -15.40 29.59
N ARG A 220 17.38 -15.42 30.88
CA ARG A 220 17.26 -14.21 31.70
C ARG A 220 18.68 -13.83 32.15
N THR A 221 19.48 -13.20 31.29
CA THR A 221 20.75 -12.57 31.73
C THR A 221 21.07 -11.34 30.90
N GLY A 222 20.24 -10.30 31.04
CA GLY A 222 20.68 -8.92 30.86
C GLY A 222 21.45 -8.47 32.09
N LEU A 223 22.62 -9.08 32.36
CA LEU A 223 23.54 -8.55 33.38
C LEU A 223 24.20 -7.31 32.78
N LYS A 224 23.61 -6.13 33.02
CA LYS A 224 24.27 -4.85 32.75
C LYS A 224 25.54 -4.81 33.60
N LYS A 225 26.70 -5.01 32.96
CA LYS A 225 27.99 -4.70 33.58
C LYS A 225 28.09 -3.18 33.74
N PHE A 226 27.77 -2.68 34.92
CA PHE A 226 28.27 -1.36 35.35
C PHE A 226 29.79 -1.49 35.51
N ARG A 227 30.56 -0.84 34.62
CA ARG A 227 31.99 -0.62 34.85
C ARG A 227 32.12 0.60 35.76
N ASN A 228 32.37 0.36 37.05
CA ASN A 228 32.96 1.35 37.92
C ASN A 228 34.45 1.45 37.58
N SER A 229 34.84 2.50 36.86
CA SER A 229 36.23 2.92 36.77
C SER A 229 36.31 4.43 36.51
N ASP A 230 35.70 5.20 37.42
CA ASP A 230 35.99 6.62 37.66
C ASP A 230 36.53 6.74 39.09
N VAL A 231 37.65 6.06 39.37
CA VAL A 231 38.56 6.40 40.46
C VAL A 231 39.92 5.86 40.03
N THR A 232 40.78 6.72 39.49
CA THR A 232 42.17 6.93 39.94
C THR A 232 42.90 7.87 39.00
N GLU A 233 43.40 8.95 39.60
CA GLU A 233 44.71 9.58 39.33
C GLU A 233 44.79 10.61 38.20
N TYR A 234 44.41 11.81 38.63
CA TYR A 234 45.04 13.08 38.32
C TYR A 234 46.55 13.02 38.65
N THR A 235 47.39 12.67 37.68
CA THR A 235 48.82 12.95 37.74
C THR A 235 49.32 13.51 36.40
N ASP A 236 50.03 14.62 36.52
CA ASP A 236 51.10 15.09 35.64
C ASP A 236 50.74 15.58 34.22
N ARG A 237 50.55 16.91 34.15
CA ARG A 237 51.16 17.77 33.12
C ARG A 237 51.23 19.21 33.63
N ILE A 238 52.21 19.45 34.51
CA ILE A 238 52.92 20.72 34.60
C ILE A 238 54.29 20.43 34.02
N ASP A 239 54.55 20.97 32.83
CA ASP A 239 55.80 21.58 32.37
C ASP A 239 55.61 22.04 30.92
#